data_AF-A0A9D3VP25-F1
#
_entry.id   AF-A0A9D3VP25-F1
#
_cell.length_a   1.000
_cell.length_b   1.000
_cell.length_c   1.000
_cell.angle_alpha   90.00
_cell.angle_beta   90.00
_cell.angle_gamma   90.00
#
_symmetry.space_group_name_H-M   'P 1'
#
loop_
_entity.id
_entity.type
_entity.pdbx_description
1 polymer ?
#
loop_
_entity_poly.entity_id
_entity_poly.type
_entity_poly.pdbx_seq_one_letter_code
_entity_poly.pdbx_strand_id
1 'polypeptide(L)'
;MPETTRFGVANGVAGMFSSLISSLYFVPLEVICQRLIVQGLPGATFYTDPFDVTRKVIKAEGFRGLYRGFGLTALTNSPAVALWWGAYGTAQRIIWRSLGYRDDSEKKPSHMEMMAVQATAGMVAGACSSVITTPIDTVKTRLQVIDDYGVARPSVLKITKILLKEDGWWGFYRGFGPRFLNMSLYGTTMIVTYELIKRLSIKHI
;
A
#
# COMPACT_ATOMS: atom_id res chain seq x y z
N MET A 1 16.01 6.86 28.81
CA MET A 1 15.17 6.27 27.75
C MET A 1 15.70 4.87 27.43
N PRO A 2 14.84 3.85 27.32
CA PRO A 2 15.28 2.49 26.99
C PRO A 2 15.98 2.46 25.62
N GLU A 3 17.02 1.65 25.50
CA GLU A 3 17.81 1.51 24.27
C GLU A 3 16.94 1.07 23.08
N THR A 4 15.96 0.20 23.35
CA THR A 4 14.95 -0.26 22.39
C THR A 4 14.08 0.88 21.85
N THR A 5 13.76 1.88 22.66
CA THR A 5 13.00 3.07 22.23
C THR A 5 13.85 3.96 21.33
N ARG A 6 15.15 4.11 21.61
CA ARG A 6 16.07 4.88 20.77
C ARG A 6 16.25 4.26 19.39
N PHE A 7 16.49 2.95 19.31
CA PHE A 7 16.58 2.23 18.03
C PHE A 7 15.26 2.29 17.25
N GLY A 8 14.12 2.15 17.93
CA GLY A 8 12.80 2.29 17.31
C GLY A 8 12.57 3.68 16.69
N VAL A 9 12.91 4.75 17.42
CA VAL A 9 12.79 6.13 16.92
C VAL A 9 13.74 6.38 15.76
N ALA A 10 15.00 5.94 15.85
CA ALA A 10 16.00 6.13 14.79
C ALA A 10 15.59 5.42 13.49
N ASN A 11 15.15 4.16 13.58
CA ASN A 11 14.66 3.39 12.44
C ASN A 11 13.37 3.99 11.84
N GLY A 12 12.48 4.50 12.69
CA GLY A 12 11.27 5.20 12.26
C GLY A 12 11.61 6.45 11.44
N VAL A 13 12.49 7.30 11.94
CA VAL A 13 12.93 8.52 11.25
C VAL A 13 13.64 8.18 9.94
N ALA A 14 14.57 7.23 9.95
CA ALA A 14 15.27 6.78 8.74
C ALA A 14 14.29 6.24 7.67
N GLY A 15 13.30 5.45 8.09
CA GLY A 15 12.25 4.93 7.21
C GLY A 15 11.38 6.04 6.59
N MET A 16 11.04 7.07 7.36
CA MET A 16 10.30 8.23 6.86
C MET A 16 11.10 9.02 5.82
N PHE A 17 12.37 9.32 6.08
CA PHE A 17 13.23 10.01 5.12
C PHE A 17 13.45 9.20 3.84
N SER A 18 13.70 7.88 3.98
CA SER A 18 13.83 6.99 2.83
C SER A 18 12.56 6.97 1.99
N SER A 19 11.38 6.97 2.62
CA SER A 19 10.09 6.97 1.94
C SER A 19 9.84 8.28 1.19
N LEU A 20 10.23 9.42 1.76
CA LEU A 20 10.13 10.73 1.10
C LEU A 20 11.01 10.81 -0.15
N ILE A 21 12.25 10.34 -0.07
CA ILE A 21 13.18 10.31 -1.21
C ILE A 21 12.65 9.36 -2.29
N SER A 22 12.20 8.17 -1.91
CA SER A 22 11.61 7.21 -2.85
C SER A 22 10.37 7.77 -3.56
N SER A 23 9.54 8.52 -2.83
CA SER A 23 8.32 9.14 -3.37
C SER A 23 8.60 10.17 -4.47
N LEU A 24 9.80 10.76 -4.56
CA LEU A 24 10.14 11.70 -5.63
C LEU A 24 10.10 11.05 -7.01
N TYR A 25 10.53 9.79 -7.11
CA TYR A 25 10.56 9.05 -8.38
C TYR A 25 9.33 8.18 -8.55
N PHE A 26 8.81 7.61 -7.46
CA PHE A 26 7.70 6.67 -7.51
C PHE A 26 6.36 7.34 -7.83
N VAL A 27 6.09 8.54 -7.26
CA VAL A 27 4.79 9.21 -7.44
C VAL A 27 4.51 9.62 -8.89
N PRO A 28 5.46 10.20 -9.66
CA PRO A 28 5.24 10.46 -11.08
C PRO A 28 4.88 9.19 -11.88
N LEU A 29 5.53 8.07 -11.58
CA LEU A 29 5.24 6.80 -12.22
C LEU A 29 3.86 6.27 -11.84
N GLU A 30 3.49 6.34 -10.56
CA GLU A 30 2.14 5.98 -10.10
C GLU A 30 1.06 6.77 -10.85
N VAL A 31 1.22 8.09 -10.98
CA VAL A 31 0.23 8.95 -11.65
C VAL A 31 0.08 8.56 -13.13
N ILE A 32 1.19 8.29 -13.81
CA ILE A 32 1.16 7.84 -15.21
C ILE A 32 0.43 6.50 -15.33
N CYS A 33 0.80 5.52 -14.51
CA CYS A 33 0.18 4.21 -14.49
C CYS A 33 -1.33 4.29 -14.18
N GLN A 34 -1.74 5.08 -13.20
CA GLN A 34 -3.15 5.22 -12.84
C GLN A 34 -3.98 5.84 -13.96
N ARG A 35 -3.46 6.87 -14.64
CA ARG A 35 -4.13 7.47 -15.79
C ARG A 35 -4.27 6.50 -16.97
N LEU A 36 -3.30 5.60 -17.16
CA LEU A 36 -3.41 4.52 -18.14
C LEU A 36 -4.43 3.44 -17.73
N ILE A 37 -4.54 3.12 -16.44
CA ILE A 37 -5.48 2.10 -15.95
C ILE A 37 -6.93 2.57 -16.11
N VAL A 38 -7.19 3.87 -15.96
CA VAL A 38 -8.56 4.44 -15.95
C VAL A 38 -9.05 4.94 -17.30
N GLN A 39 -8.20 4.98 -18.33
CA GLN A 39 -8.56 5.49 -19.66
C GLN A 39 -9.69 4.72 -20.38
N GLY A 40 -10.05 3.53 -19.89
CA GLY A 40 -11.18 2.74 -20.41
C GLY A 40 -12.55 3.13 -19.85
N LEU A 41 -12.63 4.13 -18.97
CA LEU A 41 -13.89 4.59 -18.38
C LEU A 41 -14.54 5.70 -19.23
N PRO A 42 -15.90 5.78 -19.25
CA PRO A 42 -16.60 6.85 -19.96
C PRO A 42 -16.14 8.24 -19.49
N GLY A 43 -15.73 9.09 -20.43
CA GLY A 43 -15.22 10.44 -20.14
C GLY A 43 -13.73 10.53 -19.82
N ALA A 44 -12.99 9.41 -19.82
CA ALA A 44 -11.54 9.43 -19.69
C ALA A 44 -10.85 9.72 -21.04
N THR A 45 -9.74 10.44 -21.01
CA THR A 45 -8.92 10.70 -22.20
C THR A 45 -8.17 9.44 -22.61
N PHE A 46 -8.17 9.11 -23.90
CA PHE A 46 -7.36 8.02 -24.43
C PHE A 46 -5.88 8.42 -24.53
N TYR A 47 -5.00 7.50 -24.13
CA TYR A 47 -3.56 7.60 -24.18
C TYR A 47 -2.97 6.43 -24.96
N THR A 48 -2.01 6.69 -25.85
CA THR A 48 -1.36 5.62 -26.61
C THR A 48 -0.25 4.96 -25.80
N ASP A 49 0.54 5.77 -25.10
CA ASP A 49 1.77 5.35 -24.42
C ASP A 49 1.98 6.11 -23.10
N PRO A 50 2.77 5.58 -22.15
CA PRO A 50 3.15 6.30 -20.93
C PRO A 50 3.79 7.67 -21.19
N PHE A 51 4.54 7.80 -22.30
CA PHE A 51 5.13 9.07 -22.72
C PHE A 51 4.09 10.07 -23.23
N ASP A 52 3.01 9.60 -23.85
CA ASP A 52 1.89 10.43 -24.29
C ASP A 52 1.13 10.99 -23.08
N VAL A 53 0.90 10.18 -22.05
CA VAL A 53 0.36 10.64 -20.76
C VAL A 53 1.22 11.75 -20.19
N THR A 54 2.53 11.53 -20.11
CA THR A 54 3.48 12.51 -19.54
C THR A 54 3.42 13.84 -20.30
N ARG A 55 3.42 13.80 -21.63
CA ARG A 55 3.35 15.00 -22.49
C ARG A 55 2.03 15.74 -22.31
N LYS A 56 0.90 15.03 -22.31
CA LYS A 56 -0.44 15.61 -22.11
C LYS A 56 -0.59 16.23 -20.73
N VAL A 57 -0.15 15.54 -19.67
CA VAL A 57 -0.17 16.03 -18.29
C VAL A 57 0.69 17.28 -18.13
N ILE A 58 1.92 17.30 -18.66
CA ILE A 58 2.79 18.48 -18.58
C ILE A 58 2.18 19.66 -19.36
N LYS A 59 1.61 19.42 -20.54
CA LYS A 59 0.98 20.47 -21.35
C LYS A 59 -0.27 21.07 -20.69
N ALA A 60 -1.02 20.26 -19.95
CA ALA A 60 -2.27 20.67 -19.31
C ALA A 60 -2.11 21.22 -17.89
N GLU A 61 -1.36 20.52 -17.04
CA GLU A 61 -1.25 20.79 -15.59
C GLU A 61 0.16 21.28 -15.18
N GLY A 62 1.11 21.27 -16.12
CA GLY A 62 2.52 21.53 -15.85
C GLY A 62 3.22 20.38 -15.10
N PHE A 63 4.49 20.58 -14.74
CA PHE A 63 5.28 19.61 -13.98
C PHE A 63 4.67 19.22 -12.63
N ARG A 64 3.84 20.09 -12.05
CA ARG A 64 3.17 19.82 -10.77
C ARG A 64 2.04 18.80 -10.90
N GLY A 65 1.52 18.56 -12.11
CA GLY A 65 0.51 17.52 -12.37
C GLY A 65 1.04 16.09 -12.17
N LEU A 66 2.34 15.88 -12.38
CA LEU A 66 3.00 14.57 -12.14
C LEU A 66 3.11 14.22 -10.65
N TYR A 67 3.09 15.22 -9.78
CA TYR A 67 3.14 15.03 -8.32
C TYR A 67 1.74 15.12 -7.69
N ARG A 68 0.69 14.91 -8.48
CA ARG A 68 -0.69 14.95 -8.00
C ARG A 68 -0.90 13.84 -6.97
N GLY A 69 -1.43 14.22 -5.81
CA GLY A 69 -1.59 13.31 -4.67
C GLY A 69 -0.31 13.06 -3.84
N PHE A 70 0.85 13.62 -4.19
CA PHE A 70 2.11 13.44 -3.44
C PHE A 70 1.96 13.76 -1.94
N GLY A 71 1.37 14.90 -1.60
CA GLY A 71 1.17 15.30 -0.21
C GLY A 71 0.25 14.34 0.55
N LEU A 72 -0.76 13.79 -0.12
CA LEU A 72 -1.64 12.80 0.48
C LEU A 72 -0.90 11.46 0.65
N THR A 73 -0.20 10.97 -0.38
CA THR A 73 0.64 9.77 -0.30
C THR A 73 1.66 9.83 0.83
N ALA A 74 2.40 10.95 0.95
CA ALA A 74 3.40 11.12 1.99
C ALA A 74 2.77 11.11 3.40
N LEU A 75 1.61 11.75 3.57
CA LEU A 75 0.91 11.81 4.85
C LEU A 75 0.23 10.49 5.22
N THR A 76 -0.22 9.71 4.24
CA THR A 76 -1.04 8.50 4.50
C THR A 76 -0.24 7.21 4.50
N ASN A 77 0.90 7.16 3.81
CA ASN A 77 1.71 5.95 3.73
C ASN A 77 2.30 5.57 5.10
N SER A 78 2.78 6.56 5.88
CA SER A 78 3.41 6.27 7.18
C SER A 78 2.42 5.66 8.19
N PRO A 79 1.20 6.21 8.39
CA PRO A 79 0.19 5.56 9.23
C PRO A 79 -0.26 4.20 8.70
N ALA A 80 -0.45 4.06 7.38
CA ALA A 80 -0.89 2.81 6.77
C ALA A 80 0.12 1.66 6.99
N VAL A 81 1.40 1.95 6.81
CA VAL A 81 2.50 0.99 7.03
C VAL A 81 2.61 0.65 8.52
N ALA A 82 2.51 1.62 9.42
CA ALA A 82 2.52 1.39 10.86
C ALA A 82 1.35 0.49 11.32
N LEU A 83 0.14 0.75 10.80
CA LEU A 83 -1.05 -0.07 11.06
C LEU A 83 -0.86 -1.51 10.58
N TRP A 84 -0.30 -1.71 9.38
CA TRP A 84 -0.05 -3.04 8.86
C TRP A 84 0.96 -3.81 9.71
N TRP A 85 2.12 -3.23 10.01
CA TRP A 85 3.14 -3.89 10.85
C TRP A 85 2.68 -4.12 12.29
N GLY A 86 1.93 -3.18 12.87
CA GLY A 86 1.35 -3.34 14.20
C GLY A 86 0.32 -4.46 14.26
N ALA A 87 -0.57 -4.53 13.28
CA ALA A 87 -1.54 -5.61 13.15
C ALA A 87 -0.84 -6.96 12.90
N TYR A 88 0.19 -6.98 12.05
CA TYR A 88 1.00 -8.16 11.76
C TYR A 88 1.69 -8.72 13.01
N GLY A 89 2.42 -7.88 13.74
CA GLY A 89 3.11 -8.31 14.96
C GLY A 89 2.14 -8.80 16.04
N THR A 90 0.97 -8.18 16.16
CA THR A 90 -0.08 -8.60 17.10
C THR A 90 -0.69 -9.94 16.67
N ALA A 91 -1.02 -10.12 15.39
CA ALA A 91 -1.53 -11.36 14.85
C ALA A 91 -0.54 -12.52 15.01
N GLN A 92 0.74 -12.29 14.70
CA GLN A 92 1.80 -13.27 14.95
C GLN A 92 1.87 -13.68 16.42
N ARG A 93 1.87 -12.71 17.34
CA ARG A 93 1.94 -12.99 18.78
C ARG A 93 0.75 -13.82 19.28
N ILE A 94 -0.45 -13.56 18.76
CA ILE A 94 -1.66 -14.34 19.09
C ILE A 94 -1.56 -15.76 18.56
N ILE A 95 -1.17 -15.93 17.29
CA ILE A 95 -1.09 -17.26 16.64
C ILE A 95 0.01 -18.12 17.28
N TRP A 96 1.18 -17.56 17.58
CA TRP A 96 2.24 -18.28 18.27
C TRP A 96 1.82 -18.73 19.68
N ARG A 97 1.11 -17.85 20.42
CA ARG A 97 0.55 -18.20 21.73
C ARG A 97 -0.51 -19.31 21.63
N SER A 98 -1.37 -19.29 20.61
CA SER A 98 -2.38 -20.34 20.44
C SER A 98 -1.79 -21.69 20.05
N LEU A 99 -0.61 -21.71 19.41
CA LEU A 99 0.13 -22.93 19.08
C LEU A 99 0.96 -23.48 20.26
N GLY A 100 0.88 -22.86 21.45
CA GLY A 100 1.61 -23.31 22.64
C GLY A 100 3.09 -22.94 22.66
N TYR A 101 3.55 -22.11 21.72
CA TYR A 101 4.88 -21.50 21.76
C TYR A 101 4.84 -20.32 22.73
N ARG A 102 5.19 -20.59 24.00
CA ARG A 102 5.48 -19.57 25.02
C ARG A 102 6.98 -19.24 24.95
N ASP A 103 7.36 -18.03 25.37
CA ASP A 103 8.75 -17.49 25.29
C ASP A 103 9.83 -18.42 25.89
N ASP A 104 9.44 -19.40 26.72
CA ASP A 104 10.29 -20.43 27.34
C ASP A 104 10.28 -21.82 26.66
N SER A 105 9.64 -22.01 25.50
CA SER A 105 9.57 -23.30 24.82
C SER A 105 10.83 -23.57 23.96
N GLU A 106 11.67 -24.53 24.34
CA GLU A 106 12.82 -25.03 23.53
C GLU A 106 12.46 -25.67 22.19
N LYS A 107 11.16 -25.82 21.87
CA LYS A 107 10.72 -26.31 20.57
C LYS A 107 11.00 -25.24 19.52
N LYS A 108 11.88 -25.53 18.57
CA LYS A 108 12.05 -24.70 17.37
C LYS A 108 10.89 -25.02 16.42
N PRO A 109 10.10 -24.03 15.98
CA PRO A 109 9.00 -24.28 15.07
C PRO A 109 9.49 -24.87 13.76
N SER A 110 8.73 -25.84 13.25
CA SER A 110 9.01 -26.41 11.93
C SER A 110 8.91 -25.32 10.86
N HIS A 111 9.67 -25.46 9.78
CA HIS A 111 9.69 -24.49 8.69
C HIS A 111 8.27 -24.24 8.14
N MET A 112 7.45 -25.30 8.02
CA MET A 112 6.06 -25.19 7.56
C MET A 112 5.16 -24.47 8.56
N GLU A 113 5.37 -24.64 9.86
CA GLU A 113 4.62 -23.93 10.90
C GLU A 113 4.95 -22.44 10.85
N MET A 114 6.22 -22.08 10.72
CA MET A 114 6.64 -20.68 10.60
C MET A 114 6.01 -19.99 9.39
N MET A 115 5.98 -20.67 8.23
CA MET A 115 5.33 -20.15 7.04
C MET A 115 3.82 -19.98 7.22
N ALA A 116 3.14 -20.98 7.79
CA ALA A 116 1.71 -20.94 8.02
C ALA A 116 1.35 -19.77 8.95
N VAL A 117 2.10 -19.59 10.04
CA VAL A 117 1.89 -18.47 10.98
C VAL A 117 2.14 -17.13 10.28
N GLN A 118 3.21 -17.00 9.49
CA GLN A 118 3.50 -15.77 8.76
C GLN A 118 2.41 -15.45 7.72
N ALA A 119 1.92 -16.46 6.99
CA ALA A 119 0.87 -16.30 5.99
C ALA A 119 -0.46 -15.90 6.64
N THR A 120 -0.90 -16.61 7.67
CA THR A 120 -2.15 -16.32 8.38
C THR A 120 -2.09 -14.97 9.07
N ALA A 121 -0.98 -14.64 9.75
CA ALA A 121 -0.79 -13.31 10.35
C ALA A 121 -0.77 -12.20 9.29
N GLY A 122 -0.14 -12.45 8.14
CA GLY A 122 -0.10 -11.53 7.00
C GLY A 122 -1.48 -11.26 6.42
N MET A 123 -2.31 -12.29 6.27
CA MET A 123 -3.70 -12.15 5.79
C MET A 123 -4.56 -11.37 6.79
N VAL A 124 -4.49 -11.69 8.09
CA VAL A 124 -5.26 -10.99 9.13
C VAL A 124 -4.84 -9.53 9.22
N ALA A 125 -3.53 -9.26 9.23
CA ALA A 125 -3.01 -7.90 9.23
C ALA A 125 -3.38 -7.12 7.96
N GLY A 126 -3.31 -7.78 6.81
CA GLY A 126 -3.74 -7.24 5.52
C GLY A 126 -5.22 -6.89 5.52
N ALA A 127 -6.09 -7.75 6.05
CA ALA A 127 -7.52 -7.49 6.20
C ALA A 127 -7.79 -6.27 7.10
N CYS A 128 -7.24 -6.28 8.31
CA CYS A 128 -7.44 -5.20 9.29
C CYS A 128 -6.91 -3.86 8.77
N SER A 129 -5.69 -3.85 8.22
CA SER A 129 -5.11 -2.64 7.63
C SER A 129 -5.92 -2.18 6.42
N SER A 130 -6.39 -3.11 5.59
CA SER A 130 -7.20 -2.76 4.42
C SER A 130 -8.51 -2.08 4.82
N VAL A 131 -9.20 -2.53 5.86
CA VAL A 131 -10.46 -1.89 6.32
C VAL A 131 -10.24 -0.42 6.69
N ILE A 132 -9.09 -0.08 7.28
CA ILE A 132 -8.77 1.29 7.72
C ILE A 132 -8.25 2.14 6.56
N THR A 133 -7.44 1.56 5.67
CA THR A 133 -6.71 2.30 4.63
C THR A 133 -7.48 2.41 3.32
N THR A 134 -8.42 1.51 3.03
CA THR A 134 -9.22 1.53 1.79
C THR A 134 -9.93 2.88 1.55
N PRO A 135 -10.60 3.53 2.53
CA PRO A 135 -11.21 4.84 2.28
C PRO A 135 -10.19 5.90 1.85
N ILE A 136 -8.98 5.87 2.43
CA ILE A 136 -7.90 6.81 2.12
C ILE A 136 -7.36 6.56 0.72
N ASP A 137 -7.15 5.29 0.36
CA ASP A 137 -6.65 4.88 -0.96
C ASP A 137 -7.66 5.21 -2.06
N THR A 138 -8.96 5.06 -1.80
CA THR A 138 -10.03 5.45 -2.73
C THR A 138 -10.02 6.96 -3.00
N VAL A 139 -9.81 7.78 -1.96
CA VAL A 139 -9.72 9.24 -2.14
C VAL A 139 -8.42 9.62 -2.88
N LYS A 140 -7.30 8.96 -2.55
CA LYS A 140 -6.00 9.16 -3.23
C LYS A 140 -6.10 8.84 -4.72
N THR A 141 -6.62 7.66 -5.07
CA THR A 141 -6.75 7.21 -6.46
C THR A 141 -7.67 8.14 -7.26
N ARG A 142 -8.82 8.55 -6.71
CA ARG A 142 -9.67 9.56 -7.37
C ARG A 142 -8.97 10.90 -7.57
N LEU A 143 -8.21 11.38 -6.57
CA LEU A 143 -7.44 12.62 -6.71
C LEU A 143 -6.39 12.55 -7.83
N GLN A 144 -5.75 11.39 -8.01
CA GLN A 144 -4.73 11.16 -9.03
C GLN A 144 -5.31 10.96 -10.44
N VAL A 145 -6.55 10.47 -10.52
CA VAL A 145 -7.24 10.11 -11.78
C VAL A 145 -8.11 11.24 -12.34
N ILE A 146 -8.73 12.08 -11.50
CA ILE A 146 -9.67 13.13 -11.97
C ILE A 146 -8.98 14.07 -12.95
N ASP A 147 -9.44 14.04 -14.19
CA ASP A 147 -8.86 14.76 -15.32
C ASP A 147 -9.66 16.05 -15.61
N ASP A 148 -9.65 16.98 -14.67
CA ASP A 148 -10.28 18.30 -14.84
C ASP A 148 -9.28 19.26 -15.49
N TYR A 149 -9.21 19.22 -16.82
CA TYR A 149 -8.45 20.18 -17.62
C TYR A 149 -9.06 21.59 -17.46
N GLY A 150 -8.62 22.33 -16.43
CA GLY A 150 -8.93 23.77 -16.27
C GLY A 150 -9.73 24.17 -15.04
N VAL A 151 -10.27 23.24 -14.25
CA VAL A 151 -10.93 23.57 -12.97
C VAL A 151 -9.91 23.43 -11.83
N ALA A 152 -9.86 24.44 -10.95
CA ALA A 152 -8.93 24.51 -9.82
C ALA A 152 -8.83 23.18 -9.06
N ARG A 153 -7.59 22.81 -8.69
CA ARG A 153 -7.23 21.56 -7.99
C ARG A 153 -8.32 21.14 -6.99
N PRO A 154 -9.01 20.02 -7.21
CA PRO A 154 -10.01 19.57 -6.26
C PRO A 154 -9.30 19.22 -4.95
N SER A 155 -9.62 19.96 -3.88
CA SER A 155 -9.12 19.66 -2.54
C SER A 155 -9.59 18.27 -2.12
N VAL A 156 -8.81 17.59 -1.28
CA VAL A 156 -9.17 16.29 -0.68
C VAL A 156 -10.59 16.33 -0.12
N LEU A 157 -10.94 17.42 0.58
CA LEU A 157 -12.27 17.64 1.15
C LEU A 157 -13.38 17.73 0.09
N LYS A 158 -13.08 18.30 -1.08
CA LYS A 158 -14.04 18.40 -2.19
C LYS A 158 -14.31 17.01 -2.76
N ILE A 159 -13.27 16.21 -2.97
CA ILE A 159 -13.39 14.83 -3.47
C ILE A 159 -14.13 13.96 -2.46
N THR A 160 -13.79 14.04 -1.17
CA THR A 160 -14.50 13.29 -0.12
C THR A 160 -15.98 13.64 -0.07
N LYS A 161 -16.34 14.93 -0.20
CA LYS A 161 -17.75 15.37 -0.24
C LYS A 161 -18.49 14.89 -1.49
N ILE A 162 -17.84 14.95 -2.66
CA ILE A 162 -18.41 14.44 -3.92
C ILE A 162 -18.65 12.94 -3.79
N LEU A 163 -17.66 12.19 -3.32
CA LEU A 163 -17.74 10.74 -3.14
C LEU A 163 -18.86 10.33 -2.18
N LEU A 164 -18.98 11.05 -1.06
CA LEU A 164 -20.05 10.82 -0.09
C LEU A 164 -21.45 11.15 -0.65
N LYS A 165 -21.55 12.15 -1.55
CA LYS A 165 -22.82 12.55 -2.18
C LYS A 165 -23.25 11.62 -3.31
N GLU A 166 -22.29 11.11 -4.10
CA GLU A 166 -22.56 10.26 -5.28
C GLU A 166 -22.73 8.78 -4.90
N ASP A 167 -21.78 8.22 -4.15
CA ASP A 167 -21.70 6.77 -3.88
C ASP A 167 -21.96 6.44 -2.40
N GLY A 168 -22.14 7.45 -1.54
CA GLY A 168 -22.31 7.26 -0.09
C GLY A 168 -21.07 6.66 0.59
N TRP A 169 -21.28 6.06 1.76
CA TRP A 169 -20.22 5.41 2.54
C TRP A 169 -19.64 4.16 1.86
N TRP A 170 -20.45 3.47 1.04
CA TRP A 170 -20.01 2.29 0.28
C TRP A 170 -19.04 2.64 -0.84
N GLY A 171 -19.11 3.87 -1.38
CA GLY A 171 -18.15 4.38 -2.36
C GLY A 171 -16.70 4.33 -1.90
N PHE A 172 -16.45 4.49 -0.60
CA PHE A 172 -15.09 4.46 -0.04
C PHE A 172 -14.48 3.06 0.03
N TYR A 173 -15.32 2.02 0.13
CA TYR A 173 -14.90 0.60 0.19
C TYR A 173 -14.98 -0.11 -1.16
N ARG A 174 -15.35 0.62 -2.22
CA ARG A 174 -15.42 0.08 -3.58
C ARG A 174 -14.02 -0.34 -4.04
N GLY A 175 -13.83 -1.65 -4.23
CA GLY A 175 -12.52 -2.25 -4.55
C GLY A 175 -11.88 -3.03 -3.41
N PHE A 176 -12.50 -3.12 -2.24
CA PHE A 176 -11.99 -3.90 -1.10
C PHE A 176 -11.76 -5.39 -1.43
N GLY A 177 -12.70 -6.03 -2.14
CA GLY A 177 -12.58 -7.45 -2.52
C GLY A 177 -11.34 -7.73 -3.39
N PRO A 178 -11.18 -7.05 -4.55
CA PRO A 178 -9.98 -7.16 -5.38
C PRO A 178 -8.69 -6.85 -4.62
N ARG A 179 -8.71 -5.85 -3.73
CA ARG A 179 -7.56 -5.49 -2.89
C ARG A 179 -7.18 -6.62 -1.93
N PHE A 180 -8.16 -7.20 -1.24
CA PHE A 180 -7.95 -8.31 -0.31
C PHE A 180 -7.38 -9.54 -1.02
N LEU A 181 -7.91 -9.86 -2.21
CA LEU A 181 -7.39 -10.95 -3.04
C LEU A 181 -5.95 -10.68 -3.49
N ASN A 182 -5.65 -9.47 -3.96
CA ASN A 182 -4.30 -9.10 -4.38
C ASN A 182 -3.29 -9.25 -3.24
N MET A 183 -3.64 -8.80 -2.03
CA MET A 183 -2.79 -8.87 -0.85
C MET A 183 -2.54 -10.32 -0.41
N SER A 184 -3.55 -11.17 -0.51
CA SER A 184 -3.47 -12.61 -0.22
C SER A 184 -2.58 -13.35 -1.23
N LEU A 185 -2.73 -13.03 -2.52
CA LEU A 185 -1.91 -13.59 -3.60
C LEU A 185 -0.45 -13.14 -3.48
N TYR A 186 -0.22 -11.84 -3.25
CA TYR A 186 1.12 -11.28 -3.07
C TYR A 186 1.87 -11.96 -1.92
N GLY A 187 1.23 -12.12 -0.75
CA GLY A 187 1.83 -12.80 0.39
C GLY A 187 2.16 -14.27 0.11
N THR A 188 1.26 -14.98 -0.55
CA THR A 188 1.46 -16.40 -0.91
C THR A 188 2.62 -16.54 -1.90
N THR A 189 2.64 -15.75 -2.96
CA THR A 189 3.72 -15.78 -3.96
C THR A 189 5.06 -15.43 -3.33
N MET A 190 5.13 -14.38 -2.51
CA MET A 190 6.37 -13.96 -1.85
C MET A 190 6.97 -15.10 -1.00
N ILE A 191 6.15 -15.77 -0.18
CA ILE A 191 6.60 -16.86 0.70
C ILE A 191 7.08 -18.06 -0.12
N VAL A 192 6.27 -18.50 -1.09
CA VAL A 192 6.62 -19.65 -1.95
C VAL A 192 7.90 -19.39 -2.73
N THR A 193 8.02 -18.20 -3.34
CA THR A 193 9.22 -17.82 -4.10
C THR A 193 10.45 -17.74 -3.20
N TYR A 194 10.34 -17.12 -2.02
CA TYR A 194 11.45 -17.03 -1.06
C TYR A 194 11.96 -18.42 -0.67
N GLU A 195 11.07 -19.36 -0.41
CA GLU A 195 11.44 -20.72 -0.05
C GLU A 195 12.07 -21.54 -1.17
N LEU A 196 11.51 -21.44 -2.37
CA LEU A 196 12.08 -22.12 -3.53
C LEU A 196 13.51 -21.65 -3.75
N ILE A 197 13.73 -20.33 -3.72
CA ILE A 197 15.07 -19.74 -3.88
C ILE A 197 15.99 -20.17 -2.74
N LYS A 198 15.55 -20.08 -1.48
CA LYS A 198 16.35 -20.47 -0.32
C LYS A 198 16.75 -21.95 -0.37
N ARG A 199 15.81 -22.85 -0.72
CA ARG A 199 16.09 -24.29 -0.87
C ARG A 199 17.09 -24.56 -1.99
N LEU A 200 16.99 -23.86 -3.11
CA LEU A 200 17.95 -23.99 -4.21
C LEU A 200 19.35 -23.48 -3.81
N SER A 201 19.42 -22.34 -3.11
CA SER A 201 20.69 -21.73 -2.71
C SER A 201 21.45 -22.55 -1.66
N ILE A 202 20.74 -23.16 -0.71
CA ILE A 202 21.35 -24.03 0.32
C ILE A 202 21.77 -25.38 -0.27
N LYS A 203 21.21 -25.81 -1.41
CA LYS A 203 21.56 -27.08 -2.06
C LYS A 203 22.87 -27.04 -2.87
N HIS A 204 23.48 -25.86 -3.00
CA HIS A 204 24.72 -25.63 -3.75
C HIS A 204 25.87 -25.10 -2.86
N ILE A 205 25.69 -25.16 -1.54
CA ILE A 205 26.71 -24.94 -0.52
C ILE A 205 26.83 -26.25 0.28
#